data_AF-A0A7L4CRY0-F1
#
_entry.id   AF-A0A7L4CRY0-F1
#
_cell.length_a   1.000
_cell.length_b   1.000
_cell.length_c   1.000
_cell.angle_alpha   90.00
_cell.angle_beta   90.00
_cell.angle_gamma   90.00
#
_symmetry.space_group_name_H-M   'P 1'
#
loop_
_entity.id
_entity.type
_entity.pdbx_description
1 polymer ?
#
loop_
_entity_poly.entity_id
_entity_poly.type
_entity_poly.pdbx_seq_one_letter_code
_entity_poly.pdbx_strand_id
1 'polypeptide(L)' 'RCEECGLTFRHATTFLLHQQTHSGTFSCPLCPQHFEDSTQLARHRRRHHPPLTKPYRCDACGKAYAQP' A
#
# COMPACT_ATOMS: atom_id res chain seq x y z
N ARG A 1 -13.84 10.07 13.04
CA ARG A 1 -14.02 11.51 12.77
C ARG A 1 -12.64 12.14 12.79
N CYS A 2 -12.29 12.97 11.82
CA CYS A 2 -11.06 13.75 11.82
C CYS A 2 -11.24 14.95 12.75
N GLU A 3 -10.29 15.16 13.66
CA GLU A 3 -10.33 16.29 14.59
C GLU A 3 -9.90 17.60 13.93
N GLU A 4 -9.09 17.55 12.87
CA GLU A 4 -8.60 18.73 12.17
C GLU A 4 -9.65 19.36 11.24
N CYS A 5 -10.45 18.55 10.54
CA CYS A 5 -11.43 19.03 9.56
C CYS A 5 -12.85 18.50 9.77
N GLY A 6 -13.12 17.75 10.84
CA GLY A 6 -14.45 17.28 11.21
C GLY A 6 -15.04 16.15 10.35
N LEU A 7 -14.37 15.73 9.28
CA LEU A 7 -14.87 14.70 8.37
C LEU A 7 -15.03 13.34 9.07
N THR A 8 -16.13 12.66 8.78
CA THR A 8 -16.43 11.36 9.39
C THR A 8 -16.30 10.26 8.34
N PHE A 9 -15.51 9.24 8.67
CA PHE A 9 -15.24 8.11 7.79
C PHE A 9 -15.79 6.85 8.43
N ARG A 10 -16.40 5.98 7.61
CA ARG A 10 -16.98 4.70 8.05
C ARG A 10 -15.93 3.61 8.26
N HIS A 11 -14.79 3.69 7.57
CA HIS A 11 -13.72 2.70 7.65
C HIS A 11 -12.42 3.34 8.16
N ALA A 12 -11.69 2.63 9.03
CA ALA A 12 -10.43 3.09 9.60
C ALA A 12 -9.34 3.30 8.55
N THR A 13 -9.31 2.47 7.50
CA THR A 13 -8.38 2.61 6.38
C THR A 13 -8.57 3.90 5.61
N THR A 14 -9.83 4.30 5.37
CA THR A 14 -10.15 5.57 4.70
C THR A 14 -9.82 6.76 5.58
N PHE A 15 -10.04 6.64 6.89
CA PHE A 15 -9.66 7.66 7.86
C PHE A 15 -8.14 7.87 7.93
N LEU A 16 -7.36 6.79 7.97
CA LEU A 16 -5.89 6.84 7.97
C LEU A 16 -5.36 7.48 6.68
N LEU A 17 -5.90 7.10 5.52
CA LEU A 17 -5.54 7.71 4.25
C LEU A 17 -5.88 9.20 4.22
N HIS A 18 -7.01 9.59 4.79
CA HIS A 18 -7.37 11.00 4.92
C HIS A 18 -6.43 11.76 5.86
N GLN A 19 -5.97 11.20 6.98
CA GLN A 19 -4.98 11.87 7.82
C GLN A 19 -3.66 12.17 7.09
N GLN A 20 -3.33 11.40 6.05
CA GLN A 20 -2.16 11.67 5.20
C GLN A 20 -2.31 12.96 4.38
N THR A 21 -3.55 13.39 4.08
CA THR A 21 -3.76 14.65 3.34
C THR A 21 -3.46 15.87 4.19
N HIS A 22 -3.58 15.74 5.52
CA HIS A 22 -3.24 16.78 6.48
C HIS A 22 -1.74 16.80 6.77
N SER A 23 -1.14 15.61 6.93
CA SER A 23 0.29 15.48 7.24
C SER A 23 1.21 15.67 6.01
N GLY A 24 0.68 15.65 4.79
CA GLY A 24 1.45 15.79 3.55
C GLY A 24 2.38 14.62 3.21
N THR A 25 2.43 13.58 4.07
CA THR A 25 3.22 12.35 3.88
C THR A 25 2.29 11.19 3.56
N PHE A 26 2.70 10.21 2.76
CA PHE A 26 1.93 9.00 2.49
C PHE A 26 2.35 7.87 3.45
N SER A 27 1.57 7.57 4.49
CA SER A 27 1.87 6.50 5.45
C SER A 27 1.32 5.12 5.07
N CYS A 28 1.98 4.08 5.56
CA CYS A 28 1.49 2.72 5.46
C CYS A 28 0.46 2.41 6.56
N PRO A 29 -0.71 1.83 6.23
CA PRO A 29 -1.69 1.44 7.25
C PRO A 29 -1.29 0.18 8.05
N LEU A 30 -0.21 -0.50 7.65
CA LEU A 30 0.24 -1.76 8.25
C LEU A 30 1.51 -1.61 9.11
N CYS A 31 2.21 -0.48 9.01
CA CYS A 31 3.43 -0.22 9.78
C CYS A 31 3.73 1.29 9.86
N PRO A 32 4.59 1.76 10.77
CA PRO A 32 4.85 3.18 10.98
C PRO A 32 5.75 3.84 9.92
N GLN A 33 5.81 3.30 8.69
CA GLN A 33 6.58 3.90 7.60
C GLN A 33 5.79 4.98 6.85
N HIS A 34 6.51 6.04 6.50
CA HIS A 34 6.02 7.19 5.75
C HIS A 34 6.80 7.33 4.44
N PHE A 35 6.14 7.81 3.40
CA PHE A 35 6.70 7.96 2.06
C PHE A 35 6.40 9.36 1.52
N GLU A 36 7.32 9.87 0.70
CA GLU A 36 7.19 11.18 0.05
C GLU A 36 6.13 11.18 -1.06
N ASP A 37 5.86 10.00 -1.66
CA ASP A 37 4.89 9.87 -2.74
C ASP A 37 4.12 8.54 -2.70
N SER A 38 2.98 8.53 -3.40
CA SER A 38 2.07 7.39 -3.53
C SER A 38 2.73 6.16 -4.19
N THR A 39 3.67 6.35 -5.12
CA THR A 39 4.35 5.25 -5.82
C THR A 39 5.23 4.47 -4.86
N GLN A 40 5.94 5.18 -3.98
CA GLN A 40 6.79 4.59 -2.95
C GLN A 40 5.95 3.83 -1.92
N LEU A 41 4.82 4.40 -1.49
CA LEU A 41 3.87 3.69 -0.63
C LEU A 41 3.31 2.43 -1.32
N ALA A 42 2.94 2.51 -2.60
CA ALA A 42 2.41 1.37 -3.35
C ALA A 42 3.44 0.24 -3.49
N ARG A 43 4.70 0.58 -3.77
CA ARG A 43 5.81 -0.38 -3.78
C ARG A 43 6.04 -0.99 -2.40
N HIS A 44 6.02 -0.17 -1.35
CA HIS A 44 6.17 -0.66 0.02
C HIS A 44 5.06 -1.62 0.42
N ARG A 45 3.80 -1.35 0.04
CA ARG A 45 2.65 -2.23 0.34
C ARG A 45 2.81 -3.64 -0.25
N ARG A 46 3.51 -3.79 -1.37
CA ARG A 46 3.85 -5.11 -1.94
C ARG A 46 4.74 -5.96 -1.02
N ARG A 47 5.47 -5.37 -0.07
CA ARG A 47 6.25 -6.12 0.91
C ARG A 47 5.39 -6.71 2.03
N HIS A 48 4.28 -6.07 2.39
CA HIS A 48 3.34 -6.62 3.37
C HIS A 48 2.51 -7.77 2.80
N HIS A 49 2.12 -7.63 1.54
CA HIS A 49 1.45 -8.68 0.78
C HIS A 49 2.33 -9.07 -0.40
N PRO A 50 3.41 -9.83 -0.18
CA PRO A 50 4.18 -10.37 -1.28
C PRO A 50 3.21 -11.13 -2.20
N PRO A 51 3.28 -10.92 -3.51
CA PRO A 51 2.32 -11.53 -4.41
C PRO A 51 2.35 -13.05 -4.21
N LEU A 52 1.21 -13.59 -3.78
CA LEU A 52 0.95 -15.03 -3.68
C LEU A 52 0.78 -15.65 -5.08
N THR A 53 1.19 -14.94 -6.13
CA THR A 53 1.23 -15.48 -7.47
C THR A 53 2.47 -16.35 -7.55
N LYS A 54 2.24 -17.65 -7.37
CA LYS A 54 3.12 -18.69 -7.89
C LYS A 54 3.62 -18.21 -9.26
N PRO A 55 4.94 -18.04 -9.47
CA PRO A 55 5.43 -17.58 -10.75
C PRO A 55 4.89 -18.50 -11.83
N TYR A 56 4.38 -17.94 -12.93
CA TYR A 56 4.07 -18.74 -14.10
C TYR A 56 5.37 -19.42 -14.52
N ARG A 57 5.47 -20.72 -14.24
CA ARG A 57 6.62 -21.54 -14.56
C ARG A 57 6.41 -22.06 -15.96
N CYS A 58 7.28 -21.68 -16.88
CA CYS A 58 7.29 -22.28 -18.20
C CYS A 58 7.97 -23.66 -18.08
N ASP A 59 7.22 -24.74 -18.25
CA ASP A 59 7.75 -26.12 -18.20
C ASP A 59 8.81 -26.39 -19.29
N ALA A 60 8.78 -25.65 -20.41
CA ALA A 60 9.75 -25.82 -21.49
C ALA A 60 11.14 -25.22 -21.19
N CYS A 61 11.24 -24.20 -20.33
CA CYS A 61 12.51 -23.53 -20.04
C CYS A 61 12.84 -23.40 -18.55
N GLY A 62 11.97 -23.87 -17.65
CA GLY A 62 12.16 -23.88 -16.20
C GLY A 62 12.15 -22.49 -15.55
N LYS A 63 11.95 -21.41 -16.31
CA LYS A 63 11.99 -20.04 -15.81
C LYS A 63 10.66 -19.62 -15.20
N ALA A 64 10.76 -18.98 -14.05
CA ALA A 64 9.68 -18.42 -13.27
C ALA A 64 9.57 -16.92 -13.58
N TYR A 65 8.42 -16.50 -14.12
CA TYR A 65 8.15 -15.09 -14.39
C TYR A 65 7.07 -14.59 -13.44
N ALA A 66 7.34 -13.49 -12.74
CA ALA A 66 6.30 -12.67 -12.13
C ALA A 66 5.79 -11.72 -13.22
N GLN A 67 4.52 -11.85 -13.63
CA GLN A 67 3.93 -10.85 -14.52
C GLN A 67 3.81 -9.49 -13.80
N PRO A 68 3.93 -8.37 -14.53
CA PRO A 68 3.78 -7.02 -13.98
C PRO A 68 2.39 -6.77 -13.38
#